data_AF-A0AAW1JXT9-F1
#
_entry.id   AF-A0AAW1JXT9-F1
#
_cell.length_a   1.000
_cell.length_b   1.000
_cell.length_c   1.000
_cell.angle_alpha   90.00
_cell.angle_beta   90.00
_cell.angle_gamma   90.00
#
_symmetry.space_group_name_H-M   'P 1'
#
loop_
_entity.id
_entity.type
_entity.pdbx_description
1 polymer ?
#
loop_
_entity_poly.entity_id
_entity_poly.type
_entity_poly.pdbx_seq_one_letter_code
_entity_poly.pdbx_strand_id
1 'polypeptide(L)'
;MNIADKAWRNITQSTIRNCFRASGFITPNNQYEDDVNDFSVHVNPIQWNRLLQNEENDVTFDDFVHCDDDVVVAEILTDNDIVCTATDEADEVEDDDEEELPTITFKEARTYIDKLRILLTKASDINDDVFSALVTIDNAIDQARHRSLLQKNITDYFSP
;
A
#
# COMPACT_ATOMS: atom_id res chain seq x y z
N MET A 1 3.13 2.84 17.28
CA MET A 1 2.41 3.58 16.21
C MET A 1 0.89 3.45 16.34
N ASN A 2 0.16 4.55 16.58
CA ASN A 2 -1.29 4.56 16.33
C ASN A 2 -1.50 4.79 14.83
N ILE A 3 -1.69 3.70 14.09
CA ILE A 3 -1.83 3.72 12.62
C ILE A 3 -2.98 4.65 12.19
N ALA A 4 -4.05 4.73 12.98
CA ALA A 4 -5.20 5.57 12.67
C ALA A 4 -4.86 7.06 12.72
N ASP A 5 -4.12 7.54 13.73
CA ASP A 5 -3.72 8.95 13.83
C ASP A 5 -2.79 9.35 12.67
N LYS A 6 -1.81 8.50 12.37
CA LYS A 6 -0.91 8.73 11.23
C LYS A 6 -1.69 8.77 9.90
N ALA A 7 -2.59 7.82 9.68
CA ALA A 7 -3.42 7.79 8.49
C ALA A 7 -4.28 9.06 8.38
N TRP A 8 -4.93 9.45 9.49
CA TRP A 8 -5.78 10.64 9.54
C TRP A 8 -5.02 11.93 9.19
N ARG A 9 -3.80 12.10 9.73
CA ARG A 9 -2.92 13.25 9.45
C ARG A 9 -2.44 13.33 7.98
N ASN A 10 -2.49 12.23 7.25
CA ASN A 10 -2.10 12.16 5.84
C ASN A 10 -3.29 12.34 4.86
N ILE A 11 -4.53 12.40 5.36
CA ILE A 11 -5.71 12.60 4.53
C ILE A 11 -5.84 14.08 4.16
N THR A 12 -6.08 14.37 2.87
CA THR A 12 -6.31 15.75 2.40
C THR A 12 -7.80 16.10 2.43
N GLN A 13 -8.12 17.40 2.46
CA GLN A 13 -9.52 17.86 2.32
C GLN A 13 -10.17 17.38 1.01
N SER A 14 -9.37 17.27 -0.07
CA SER A 14 -9.85 16.75 -1.35
C SER A 14 -10.25 15.27 -1.24
N THR A 15 -9.47 14.46 -0.53
CA THR A 15 -9.79 13.05 -0.25
C THR A 15 -11.12 12.92 0.49
N ILE A 16 -11.32 13.71 1.56
CA ILE A 16 -12.57 13.71 2.33
C ILE A 16 -13.75 14.09 1.42
N ARG A 17 -13.61 15.17 0.66
CA ARG A 17 -14.64 15.63 -0.28
C ARG A 17 -14.99 14.54 -1.31
N ASN A 18 -13.99 13.87 -1.86
CA ASN A 18 -14.18 12.81 -2.84
C ASN A 18 -14.90 11.60 -2.23
N CYS A 19 -14.62 11.24 -0.97
CA CYS A 19 -15.36 10.20 -0.27
C CYS A 19 -16.85 10.56 -0.10
N PHE A 20 -17.16 11.81 0.31
CA PHE A 20 -18.55 12.27 0.41
C PHE A 20 -19.24 12.27 -0.96
N ARG A 21 -18.55 12.71 -2.02
CA ARG A 21 -19.06 12.68 -3.40
C ARG A 21 -19.36 11.26 -3.87
N ALA A 22 -18.43 10.32 -3.66
CA ALA A 22 -18.61 8.91 -4.03
C ALA A 22 -19.79 8.26 -3.30
N SER A 23 -20.05 8.69 -2.05
CA SER A 23 -21.22 8.28 -1.26
C SER A 23 -22.52 9.01 -1.62
N GLY A 24 -22.53 9.85 -2.67
CA GLY A 24 -23.73 10.56 -3.14
C GLY A 24 -24.03 11.89 -2.44
N PHE A 25 -23.17 12.36 -1.53
CA PHE A 25 -23.28 13.67 -0.90
C PHE A 25 -22.66 14.74 -1.80
N ILE A 26 -23.37 15.10 -2.88
CA ILE A 26 -22.96 16.13 -3.83
C ILE A 26 -23.68 17.43 -3.50
N THR A 27 -22.91 18.50 -3.23
CA THR A 27 -23.49 19.84 -3.08
C THR A 27 -23.70 20.47 -4.47
N PRO A 28 -24.86 21.06 -4.77
CA PRO A 28 -25.18 21.58 -6.11
C PRO A 28 -24.20 22.64 -6.65
N ASN A 29 -23.43 23.28 -5.76
CA ASN A 29 -22.58 24.42 -6.09
C ASN A 29 -21.09 24.07 -6.29
N ASN A 30 -20.74 22.78 -6.30
CA ASN A 30 -19.34 22.34 -6.37
C ASN A 30 -18.92 21.98 -7.82
N GLN A 31 -19.27 22.84 -8.78
CA GLN A 31 -18.68 22.83 -10.12
C GLN A 31 -17.31 23.55 -10.07
N TYR A 32 -16.36 22.99 -9.32
CA TYR A 32 -14.96 23.31 -9.56
C TYR A 32 -14.47 22.29 -10.59
N GLU A 33 -13.90 22.80 -11.69
CA GLU A 33 -13.19 21.98 -12.66
C GLU A 33 -12.11 21.21 -11.91
N ASP A 34 -12.28 19.91 -11.80
CA ASP A 34 -11.28 19.02 -11.23
C ASP A 34 -11.03 17.93 -12.26
N ASP A 35 -9.77 17.87 -12.69
CA ASP A 35 -9.16 17.03 -13.72
C ASP A 35 -9.06 15.57 -13.23
N VAL A 36 -10.19 15.02 -12.78
CA VAL A 36 -10.31 13.65 -12.30
C VAL A 36 -10.97 12.87 -13.41
N ASN A 37 -10.14 12.09 -14.10
CA ASN A 37 -10.53 11.05 -15.03
C ASN A 37 -11.81 10.37 -14.50
N ASP A 38 -12.89 10.59 -15.23
CA ASP A 38 -14.23 10.13 -14.91
C ASP A 38 -14.20 8.60 -14.87
N PHE A 39 -13.96 8.02 -13.69
CA PHE A 39 -14.28 6.61 -13.43
C PHE A 39 -15.80 6.41 -13.29
N SER A 40 -16.62 7.17 -14.03
CA SER A 40 -17.93 6.66 -14.38
C SER A 40 -17.67 5.40 -15.19
N VAL A 41 -17.90 4.24 -14.56
CA VAL A 41 -18.02 3.00 -15.30
C VAL A 41 -19.27 3.18 -16.14
N HIS A 42 -19.08 3.67 -17.36
CA HIS A 42 -20.13 3.80 -18.34
C HIS A 42 -20.46 2.38 -18.79
N VAL A 43 -21.27 1.68 -18.00
CA VAL A 43 -21.73 0.33 -18.32
C VAL A 43 -22.56 0.46 -19.58
N ASN A 44 -21.95 0.13 -20.71
CA ASN A 44 -22.63 0.16 -21.99
C ASN A 44 -23.77 -0.88 -21.93
N PRO A 45 -25.05 -0.47 -22.06
CA PRO A 45 -26.18 -1.38 -21.96
C PRO A 45 -26.11 -2.55 -22.96
N ILE A 46 -25.43 -2.34 -24.09
CA ILE A 46 -25.22 -3.37 -25.11
C ILE A 46 -24.23 -4.44 -24.61
N GLN A 47 -23.20 -4.06 -23.85
CA GLN A 47 -22.28 -5.04 -23.25
C GLN A 47 -22.96 -5.85 -22.14
N TRP A 48 -23.80 -5.21 -21.32
CA TRP A 48 -24.58 -5.90 -20.30
C TRP A 48 -25.57 -6.89 -20.90
N ASN A 49 -26.28 -6.48 -21.96
CA ASN A 49 -27.20 -7.36 -22.68
C ASN A 49 -26.51 -8.52 -23.40
N ARG A 50 -25.22 -8.41 -23.76
CA ARG A 50 -24.44 -9.55 -24.30
C ARG A 50 -24.15 -10.61 -23.25
N LEU A 51 -23.98 -10.24 -21.99
CA LEU A 51 -23.82 -11.21 -20.89
C LEU A 51 -25.11 -12.01 -20.66
N LEU A 52 -26.26 -11.35 -20.78
CA LEU A 52 -27.59 -11.97 -20.68
C LEU A 52 -27.94 -12.85 -21.90
N GLN A 53 -27.33 -12.59 -23.07
CA GLN A 53 -27.51 -13.45 -24.25
C GLN A 53 -26.80 -14.80 -24.14
N ASN A 54 -25.87 -14.94 -23.19
CA ASN A 54 -25.19 -16.21 -22.89
C ASN A 54 -25.89 -17.05 -21.80
N GLU A 55 -27.11 -16.68 -21.38
CA GLU A 55 -27.94 -17.46 -20.43
C GLU A 55 -28.33 -18.86 -20.93
N GLU A 56 -28.00 -19.24 -22.19
CA GLU A 56 -28.18 -20.61 -22.69
C GLU A 56 -27.16 -21.62 -22.15
N ASN A 57 -26.15 -21.18 -21.39
CA ASN A 57 -25.32 -22.12 -20.65
C ASN A 57 -25.96 -22.35 -19.28
N ASP A 58 -26.43 -23.58 -19.07
CA ASP A 58 -26.99 -24.13 -17.83
C ASP A 58 -25.88 -24.20 -16.75
N VAL A 59 -25.33 -23.04 -16.38
CA VAL A 59 -24.31 -22.92 -15.33
C VAL A 59 -25.00 -23.20 -14.02
N THR A 60 -24.71 -24.36 -13.47
CA THR A 60 -25.28 -24.80 -12.21
C THR A 60 -24.54 -24.13 -11.05
N PHE A 61 -25.14 -24.19 -9.86
CA PHE A 61 -24.46 -23.77 -8.63
C PHE A 61 -23.15 -24.55 -8.43
N ASP A 62 -23.12 -25.81 -8.83
CA ASP A 62 -21.95 -26.70 -8.71
C ASP A 62 -20.78 -26.19 -9.59
N ASP A 63 -21.08 -25.77 -10.83
CA ASP A 63 -20.09 -25.19 -11.73
C ASP A 63 -19.47 -23.90 -11.17
N PHE A 64 -20.24 -23.10 -10.44
CA PHE A 64 -19.72 -21.92 -9.74
C PHE A 64 -18.83 -22.29 -8.55
N VAL A 65 -19.24 -23.28 -7.76
CA VAL A 65 -18.50 -23.72 -6.57
C VAL A 65 -17.17 -24.35 -6.94
N HIS A 66 -17.13 -25.09 -8.05
CA HIS A 66 -15.97 -25.86 -8.49
C HIS A 66 -15.22 -25.21 -9.66
N CYS A 67 -15.47 -23.93 -9.96
CA CYS A 67 -14.87 -23.26 -11.12
C CYS A 67 -13.34 -23.14 -11.05
N ASP A 68 -12.77 -23.24 -9.85
CA ASP A 68 -11.33 -23.13 -9.58
C ASP A 68 -10.71 -24.42 -9.02
N ASP A 69 -11.46 -25.53 -8.94
CA ASP A 69 -10.96 -26.81 -8.42
C ASP A 69 -9.76 -27.35 -9.22
N ASP A 70 -9.78 -27.15 -10.54
CA ASP A 70 -8.70 -27.56 -11.46
C ASP A 70 -7.65 -26.46 -11.69
N VAL A 71 -7.78 -25.32 -11.00
CA VAL A 71 -6.77 -24.26 -11.06
C VAL A 71 -5.61 -24.68 -10.17
N VAL A 72 -4.45 -24.90 -10.78
CA VAL A 72 -3.20 -25.12 -10.05
C VAL A 72 -2.94 -23.91 -9.17
N VAL A 73 -3.23 -24.04 -7.87
CA VAL A 73 -2.83 -23.08 -6.86
C VAL A 73 -1.31 -23.17 -6.69
N ALA A 74 -0.70 -22.08 -6.20
CA ALA A 74 0.74 -21.94 -6.04
C ALA A 74 1.45 -23.23 -5.58
N GLU A 75 2.65 -23.45 -6.12
CA GLU A 75 3.52 -24.56 -5.75
C GLU A 75 3.69 -24.62 -4.22
N ILE A 76 3.57 -25.83 -3.66
CA ILE A 76 3.78 -26.07 -2.23
C ILE A 76 5.28 -25.96 -1.98
N LEU A 77 5.72 -24.76 -1.57
CA LEU A 77 7.09 -24.54 -1.12
C LEU A 77 7.34 -25.38 0.14
N THR A 78 8.43 -26.11 0.15
CA THR A 78 8.87 -26.78 1.38
C THR A 78 9.48 -25.75 2.34
N ASP A 79 9.52 -26.06 3.63
CA ASP A 79 10.17 -25.19 4.64
C ASP A 79 11.62 -24.83 4.22
N ASN A 80 12.30 -25.73 3.51
CA ASN A 80 13.65 -25.49 3.02
C ASN A 80 13.69 -24.46 1.87
N ASP A 81 12.71 -24.48 0.95
CA ASP A 81 12.60 -23.50 -0.14
C ASP A 81 12.28 -22.09 0.41
N ILE A 82 11.50 -22.02 1.49
CA ILE A 82 11.21 -20.77 2.22
C ILE A 82 12.46 -20.23 2.92
N VAL A 83 13.30 -21.11 3.50
CA VAL A 83 14.53 -20.68 4.17
C VAL A 83 15.57 -20.20 3.15
N CYS A 84 15.73 -20.89 2.02
CA CYS A 84 16.68 -20.49 0.97
C CYS A 84 16.40 -19.09 0.42
N THR A 85 15.13 -18.76 0.16
CA THR A 85 14.74 -17.42 -0.29
C THR A 85 15.00 -16.31 0.74
N ALA A 86 15.02 -16.63 2.04
CA ALA A 86 15.34 -15.67 3.10
C ALA A 86 16.86 -15.51 3.32
N THR A 87 17.67 -16.49 2.92
CA THR A 87 19.13 -16.47 3.08
C THR A 87 19.89 -15.92 1.88
N ASP A 88 19.29 -15.95 0.68
CA ASP A 88 19.92 -15.44 -0.56
C ASP A 88 19.95 -13.89 -0.64
N GLU A 89 19.34 -13.18 0.33
CA GLU A 89 19.43 -11.72 0.46
C GLU A 89 20.58 -11.25 1.38
N ALA A 90 21.47 -12.16 1.79
CA ALA A 90 22.61 -11.83 2.66
C ALA A 90 23.80 -11.25 1.89
N ASP A 91 23.86 -9.91 1.87
CA ASP A 91 25.05 -9.05 1.95
C ASP A 91 26.18 -9.24 0.91
N GLU A 92 26.10 -8.48 -0.19
CA GLU A 92 27.31 -7.92 -0.82
C GLU A 92 27.60 -6.55 -0.18
N VAL A 93 28.43 -6.56 0.86
CA VAL A 93 29.04 -5.34 1.42
C VAL A 93 30.40 -5.15 0.77
N GLU A 94 30.49 -4.14 -0.11
CA GLU A 94 31.76 -3.64 -0.65
C GLU A 94 32.37 -2.68 0.38
N ASP A 95 33.60 -2.96 0.78
CA ASP A 95 34.38 -2.31 1.85
C ASP A 95 35.02 -1.01 1.30
N ASP A 96 34.60 0.16 1.79
CA ASP A 96 35.31 1.43 1.56
C ASP A 96 35.44 2.20 2.89
N ASP A 97 36.68 2.31 3.36
CA ASP A 97 37.12 2.94 4.60
C ASP A 97 36.96 4.48 4.54
N GLU A 98 35.75 4.98 4.80
CA GLU A 98 35.53 6.30 5.40
C GLU A 98 34.92 6.12 6.80
N GLU A 99 35.11 7.06 7.74
CA GLU A 99 34.54 6.98 9.09
C GLU A 99 32.99 6.88 9.02
N GLU A 100 32.49 5.66 8.82
CA GLU A 100 31.08 5.38 8.66
C GLU A 100 30.41 5.55 10.01
N LEU A 101 29.57 6.60 10.11
CA LEU A 101 28.54 6.62 11.13
C LEU A 101 27.78 5.29 11.04
N PRO A 102 27.52 4.61 12.18
CA PRO A 102 26.92 3.29 12.16
C PRO A 102 25.62 3.32 11.36
N THR A 103 25.53 2.44 10.37
CA THR A 103 24.40 2.35 9.45
C THR A 103 23.16 1.91 10.22
N ILE A 104 22.25 2.84 10.51
CA ILE A 104 21.01 2.54 11.23
C ILE A 104 20.00 1.93 10.26
N THR A 105 19.48 0.76 10.59
CA THR A 105 18.43 0.11 9.78
C THR A 105 17.09 0.85 9.91
N PHE A 106 16.21 0.74 8.89
CA PHE A 106 14.85 1.29 8.96
C PHE A 106 14.06 0.81 10.20
N LYS A 107 14.30 -0.43 10.64
CA LYS A 107 13.67 -1.02 11.83
C LYS A 107 14.14 -0.35 13.12
N GLU A 108 15.43 -0.06 13.23
CA GLU A 108 16.00 0.66 14.38
C GLU A 108 15.54 2.11 14.41
N ALA A 109 15.55 2.79 13.27
CA ALA A 109 15.01 4.15 13.14
C ALA A 109 13.56 4.24 13.65
N ARG A 110 12.72 3.25 13.28
CA ARG A 110 11.34 3.15 13.77
C ARG A 110 11.27 2.98 15.29
N THR A 111 12.15 2.15 15.85
CA THR A 111 12.24 1.90 17.29
C THR A 111 12.63 3.18 18.05
N TYR A 112 13.54 3.98 17.51
CA TYR A 112 13.91 5.27 18.11
C TYR A 112 12.76 6.28 18.08
N ILE A 113 12.02 6.36 16.97
CA ILE A 113 10.84 7.23 16.88
C ILE A 113 9.77 6.83 17.89
N ASP A 114 9.50 5.52 18.04
CA ASP A 114 8.51 5.06 19.02
C ASP A 114 8.94 5.38 20.47
N LYS A 115 10.24 5.27 20.78
CA LYS A 115 10.77 5.70 22.10
C LYS A 115 10.61 7.19 22.34
N LEU A 116 10.92 8.02 21.33
CA LEU A 116 10.74 9.48 21.41
C LEU A 116 9.26 9.84 21.63
N ARG A 117 8.35 9.20 20.90
CA ARG A 117 6.91 9.40 21.08
C ARG A 117 6.47 9.05 22.50
N ILE A 118 6.85 7.89 23.03
CA ILE A 118 6.51 7.48 24.41
C ILE A 118 7.00 8.52 25.43
N LEU A 119 8.22 9.03 25.25
CA LEU A 119 8.80 10.03 26.13
C LEU A 119 8.00 11.34 26.08
N LEU A 120 7.68 11.84 24.89
CA LEU A 120 6.95 13.09 24.70
C LEU A 120 5.50 13.01 25.15
N THR A 121 4.84 11.87 24.97
CA THR A 121 3.48 11.65 25.50
C THR A 121 3.44 11.67 27.03
N LYS A 122 4.53 11.25 27.70
CA LYS A 122 4.64 11.29 29.16
C LYS A 122 5.05 12.65 29.71
N ALA A 123 5.61 13.52 28.88
CA ALA A 123 5.98 14.87 29.28
C ALA A 123 4.72 15.74 29.37
N SER A 124 4.61 16.53 30.44
CA SER A 124 3.60 17.57 30.55
C SER A 124 3.99 18.75 29.65
N ASP A 125 3.00 19.34 28.96
CA ASP A 125 3.14 20.59 28.19
C ASP A 125 3.90 20.49 26.86
N ILE A 126 3.74 19.39 26.11
CA ILE A 126 4.25 19.27 24.74
C ILE A 126 3.18 19.75 23.74
N ASN A 127 3.57 20.71 22.89
CA ASN A 127 2.72 21.22 21.81
C ASN A 127 2.51 20.15 20.70
N ASP A 128 1.33 20.15 20.08
CA ASP A 128 0.98 19.25 18.97
C ASP A 128 1.89 19.40 17.75
N ASP A 129 2.51 20.57 17.57
CA ASP A 129 3.52 20.80 16.53
C ASP A 129 4.70 19.82 16.62
N VAL A 130 5.08 19.42 17.84
CA VAL A 130 6.17 18.46 18.07
C VAL A 130 5.76 17.06 17.59
N PHE A 131 4.52 16.66 17.88
CA PHE A 131 3.97 15.38 17.40
C PHE A 131 3.79 15.40 15.88
N SER A 132 3.40 16.54 15.32
CA SER A 132 3.30 16.75 13.87
C SER A 132 4.67 16.60 13.19
N ALA A 133 5.73 17.18 13.76
CA ALA A 133 7.10 17.02 13.26
C ALA A 133 7.56 15.55 13.29
N LEU A 134 7.24 14.82 14.36
CA LEU A 134 7.50 13.37 14.46
C LEU A 134 6.76 12.56 13.40
N VAL A 135 5.53 12.92 13.06
CA VAL A 135 4.78 12.28 11.96
C VAL A 135 5.45 12.56 10.62
N THR A 136 5.92 13.78 10.38
CA THR A 136 6.66 14.13 9.17
C THR A 136 7.94 13.32 9.00
N ILE A 137 8.75 13.19 10.06
CA ILE A 137 9.97 12.36 10.04
C ILE A 137 9.63 10.90 9.76
N ASP A 138 8.61 10.37 10.43
CA ASP A 138 8.16 8.99 10.28
C ASP A 138 7.60 8.70 8.88
N ASN A 139 6.98 9.70 8.22
CA ASN A 139 6.56 9.63 6.82
C ASN A 139 7.77 9.63 5.87
N ALA A 140 8.79 10.44 6.14
CA ALA A 140 10.00 10.50 5.31
C ALA A 140 10.75 9.17 5.32
N ILE A 141 10.83 8.50 6.48
CA ILE A 141 11.43 7.16 6.61
C ILE A 141 10.64 6.12 5.80
N ASP A 142 9.30 6.14 5.87
CA ASP A 142 8.48 5.23 5.08
C ASP A 142 8.66 5.47 3.58
N GLN A 143 8.73 6.73 3.14
CA GLN A 143 9.00 7.06 1.73
C GLN A 143 10.38 6.58 1.28
N ALA A 144 11.41 6.77 2.11
CA ALA A 144 12.76 6.28 1.81
C ALA A 144 12.78 4.75 1.65
N ARG A 145 12.11 4.04 2.56
CA ARG A 145 11.95 2.58 2.48
C ARG A 145 11.15 2.15 1.26
N HIS A 146 10.05 2.82 0.94
CA HIS A 146 9.26 2.47 -0.25
C HIS A 146 10.05 2.69 -1.55
N ARG A 147 10.92 3.70 -1.60
CA ARG A 147 11.82 3.92 -2.74
C ARG A 147 12.91 2.85 -2.86
N SER A 148 13.39 2.31 -1.74
CA SER A 148 14.36 1.21 -1.75
C SER A 148 13.72 -0.14 -2.12
N LEU A 149 12.40 -0.29 -1.89
CA LEU A 149 11.63 -1.47 -2.28
C LEU A 149 11.19 -1.33 -3.75
N LEU A 150 12.12 -1.55 -4.67
CA LEU A 150 11.80 -1.61 -6.10
C LEU A 150 11.13 -2.94 -6.42
N GLN A 151 9.89 -2.89 -6.90
CA GLN A 151 9.28 -4.06 -7.54
C GLN A 151 10.01 -4.31 -8.86
N LYS A 152 10.55 -5.51 -9.06
CA LYS A 152 11.14 -5.92 -10.34
C LYS A 152 10.10 -5.75 -11.45
N ASN A 153 10.47 -5.04 -12.50
CA ASN A 153 9.64 -4.95 -13.70
C ASN A 153 9.66 -6.30 -14.42
N ILE A 154 8.59 -6.59 -15.17
CA ILE A 154 8.53 -7.84 -15.95
C ILE A 154 9.73 -7.98 -16.92
N THR A 155 10.29 -6.86 -17.38
CA THR A 155 11.50 -6.78 -18.22
C THR A 155 12.77 -7.24 -17.52
N ASP A 156 12.83 -7.14 -16.19
CA ASP A 156 13.99 -7.50 -15.39
C ASP A 156 14.17 -9.03 -15.32
N TYR A 157 13.11 -9.80 -15.64
CA TYR A 157 13.14 -11.26 -15.74
C TYR A 157 13.54 -11.79 -17.12
N PHE A 158 13.57 -10.93 -18.13
CA PHE A 158 13.91 -11.30 -19.51
C PHE A 158 15.30 -10.81 -19.96
N SER A 159 16.04 -10.14 -19.07
CA SER A 159 17.43 -9.77 -19.32
C SER A 159 18.35 -10.95 -18.95
N PRO A 160 19.26 -11.38 -19.84
CA PRO A 160 20.13 -12.54 -19.64
C PRO A 160 21.18 -12.35 -18.55
#